data_AF-A0A6I7MWM7-F1
#
_entry.id   AF-A0A6I7MWM7-F1
#
_cell.length_a   1.000
_cell.length_b   1.000
_cell.length_c   1.000
_cell.angle_alpha   90.00
_cell.angle_beta   90.00
_cell.angle_gamma   90.00
#
_symmetry.space_group_name_H-M   'P 1'
#
loop_
_entity.id
_entity.type
_entity.pdbx_description
1 polymer ?
#
loop_
_entity_poly.entity_id
_entity_poly.type
_entity_poly.pdbx_seq_one_letter_code
_entity_poly.pdbx_strand_id
1 'polypeptide(L)'
;MQYRKLFLILLCFVPLVGFGQAKLEKLLDERDRMHREWKASESQKSGIFGNRTKKDMIATNEWMARIIQKDNQIMDELKMLSEIEKTEITYEKNDYKFISQKQEREIGVLKRALQERDDAVREKASNKRTYEWTTFIFFLSTSVLGFLYFKKIKAER
;
A
#
# COMPACT_ATOMS: atom_id res chain seq x y z
N MET A 1 -4.24 33.27 -0.80
CA MET A 1 -5.46 33.00 0.01
C MET A 1 -5.88 31.52 0.01
N GLN A 2 -5.67 30.76 -1.08
CA GLN A 2 -6.05 29.33 -1.17
C GLN A 2 -5.28 28.40 -0.22
N TYR A 3 -3.97 28.56 -0.06
CA TYR A 3 -3.17 27.73 0.85
C TYR A 3 -3.58 27.83 2.33
N ARG A 4 -4.09 28.99 2.75
CA ARG A 4 -4.59 29.20 4.13
C ARG A 4 -5.87 28.41 4.40
N LYS A 5 -6.72 28.23 3.39
CA LYS A 5 -7.93 27.41 3.48
C LYS A 5 -7.60 25.93 3.49
N LEU A 6 -6.62 25.50 2.67
CA LEU A 6 -6.15 24.12 2.64
C LEU A 6 -5.48 23.69 3.95
N PHE A 7 -4.70 24.59 4.55
CA PHE A 7 -4.07 24.37 5.86
C PHE A 7 -5.11 24.25 6.99
N LEU A 8 -6.16 25.07 6.97
CA LEU A 8 -7.26 24.98 7.95
C LEU A 8 -8.05 23.67 7.82
N ILE A 9 -8.25 23.18 6.59
CA ILE A 9 -8.90 21.90 6.34
C ILE A 9 -8.02 20.75 6.86
N LEU A 10 -6.70 20.79 6.61
CA LEU A 10 -5.75 19.81 7.13
C LEU A 10 -5.77 19.75 8.67
N LEU A 11 -5.79 20.91 9.33
CA LEU A 11 -5.81 21.03 10.80
C LEU A 11 -7.09 20.46 11.42
N CYS A 12 -8.22 20.49 10.71
CA CYS A 12 -9.47 19.87 11.14
C CYS A 12 -9.46 18.33 11.10
N PHE A 13 -8.56 17.69 10.34
CA PHE A 13 -8.48 16.22 10.24
C PHE A 13 -7.46 15.58 11.18
N VAL A 14 -6.53 16.35 11.76
CA VAL A 14 -5.54 15.86 12.74
C VAL A 14 -6.16 15.20 13.99
N PRO A 15 -7.27 15.69 14.60
CA PRO A 15 -7.73 15.11 15.87
C PRO A 15 -8.41 13.73 15.75
N LEU A 16 -8.67 13.23 14.53
CA LEU A 16 -9.39 11.97 14.34
C LEU A 16 -8.55 10.70 14.56
N VAL A 17 -7.22 10.82 14.57
CA VAL A 17 -6.31 9.66 14.56
C VAL A 17 -6.03 9.08 15.96
N GLY A 18 -6.44 9.77 17.04
CA GLY A 18 -6.05 9.42 18.42
C GLY A 18 -7.11 8.74 19.30
N PHE A 19 -8.34 8.54 18.81
CA PHE A 19 -9.47 8.18 19.69
C PHE A 19 -9.36 6.81 20.37
N GLY A 20 -8.77 5.80 19.71
CA GLY A 20 -8.60 4.45 20.28
C GLY A 20 -7.55 4.39 21.40
N GLN A 21 -6.41 5.07 21.20
CA GLN A 21 -5.33 5.11 22.20
C GLN A 21 -5.74 5.87 23.46
N ALA A 22 -6.49 6.97 23.31
CA ALA A 22 -6.97 7.77 24.43
C ALA A 22 -7.91 7.00 25.37
N LYS A 23 -8.72 6.07 24.83
CA LYS A 23 -9.62 5.23 25.63
C LYS A 23 -8.84 4.18 26.42
N LEU A 24 -7.88 3.51 25.80
CA LEU A 24 -7.02 2.52 26.46
C LEU A 24 -6.20 3.16 27.58
N GLU A 25 -5.59 4.32 27.31
CA GLU A 25 -4.81 5.09 28.28
C GLU A 25 -5.66 5.46 29.50
N LYS A 26 -6.89 5.92 29.29
CA LYS A 26 -7.84 6.19 30.38
C LYS A 26 -8.15 4.95 31.22
N LEU A 27 -8.33 3.78 30.60
CA LEU A 27 -8.60 2.53 31.32
C LEU A 27 -7.39 2.10 32.17
N LEU A 28 -6.17 2.28 31.65
CA LEU A 28 -4.93 2.01 32.37
C LEU A 28 -4.75 2.96 33.56
N ASP A 29 -5.01 4.25 33.38
CA ASP A 29 -4.97 5.24 34.47
C ASP A 29 -5.97 4.92 35.60
N GLU A 30 -7.18 4.53 35.23
CA GLU A 30 -8.21 4.10 36.19
C GLU A 30 -7.76 2.85 36.95
N ARG A 31 -7.18 1.86 36.25
CA ARG A 31 -6.65 0.63 36.83
C ARG A 31 -5.53 0.95 37.82
N ASP A 32 -4.61 1.83 37.47
CA ASP A 32 -3.49 2.21 38.33
C ASP A 32 -3.95 2.99 39.56
N ARG A 33 -4.98 3.82 39.44
CA ARG A 33 -5.63 4.45 40.60
C ARG A 33 -6.21 3.38 41.54
N MET A 34 -6.96 2.43 41.02
CA MET A 34 -7.53 1.33 41.81
C MET A 34 -6.44 0.48 42.46
N HIS A 35 -5.31 0.26 41.77
CA HIS A 35 -4.19 -0.50 42.31
C HIS A 35 -3.49 0.22 43.47
N ARG A 36 -3.43 1.57 43.43
CA ARG A 36 -2.95 2.39 44.56
C ARG A 36 -3.90 2.30 45.76
N GLU A 37 -5.20 2.37 45.52
CA GLU A 37 -6.25 2.24 46.54
C GLU A 37 -6.25 0.84 47.18
N TRP A 38 -6.10 -0.21 46.37
CA TRP A 38 -5.89 -1.58 46.85
C TRP A 38 -4.64 -1.69 47.73
N LYS A 39 -3.51 -1.12 47.31
CA LYS A 39 -2.26 -1.14 48.09
C LYS A 39 -2.40 -0.43 49.44
N ALA A 40 -3.18 0.65 49.48
CA ALA A 40 -3.52 1.35 50.73
C ALA A 40 -4.46 0.53 51.62
N SER A 41 -5.42 -0.19 51.03
CA SER A 41 -6.31 -1.10 51.77
C SER A 41 -5.57 -2.33 52.30
N GLU A 42 -4.63 -2.87 51.55
CA GLU A 42 -3.83 -4.05 51.92
C GLU A 42 -2.88 -3.75 53.09
N SER A 43 -2.35 -2.52 53.17
CA SER A 43 -1.48 -2.11 54.27
C SER A 43 -2.24 -1.76 55.56
N GLN A 44 -3.55 -1.61 55.49
CA GLN A 44 -4.40 -1.25 56.63
C GLN A 44 -4.63 -2.46 57.55
N LYS A 45 -4.38 -2.28 58.85
CA LYS A 45 -4.61 -3.30 59.88
C LYS A 45 -5.42 -2.68 61.02
N SER A 46 -6.74 -2.89 61.01
CA SER A 46 -7.65 -2.26 61.97
C SER A 46 -7.88 -3.09 63.24
N GLY A 47 -7.28 -4.27 63.34
CA GLY A 47 -7.43 -5.14 64.50
C GLY A 47 -6.73 -4.57 65.73
N ILE A 48 -7.30 -4.83 66.90
CA ILE A 48 -6.82 -4.35 68.22
C ILE A 48 -5.35 -4.73 68.50
N PHE A 49 -4.84 -5.78 67.84
CA PHE A 49 -3.46 -6.26 67.99
C PHE A 49 -2.60 -6.01 66.74
N GLY A 50 -2.99 -5.09 65.86
CA GLY A 50 -2.30 -4.87 64.59
C GLY A 50 -2.45 -6.01 63.59
N ASN A 51 -3.45 -6.88 63.78
CA ASN A 51 -3.84 -7.93 62.83
C ASN A 51 -4.92 -7.41 61.87
N ARG A 52 -5.03 -8.02 60.69
CA ARG A 52 -6.11 -7.71 59.74
C ARG A 52 -7.42 -8.26 60.27
N THR A 53 -8.47 -7.45 60.19
CA THR A 53 -9.83 -7.91 60.51
C THR A 53 -10.50 -8.51 59.28
N LYS A 54 -11.60 -9.24 59.50
CA LYS A 54 -12.46 -9.72 58.41
C LYS A 54 -12.95 -8.57 57.53
N LYS A 55 -13.21 -7.39 58.09
CA LYS A 55 -13.63 -6.20 57.34
C LYS A 55 -12.51 -5.71 56.42
N ASP A 56 -11.27 -5.67 56.91
CA ASP A 56 -10.10 -5.28 56.10
C ASP A 56 -9.90 -6.26 54.93
N MET A 57 -10.03 -7.56 55.18
CA MET A 57 -9.95 -8.58 54.12
C MET A 57 -11.06 -8.45 53.06
N ILE A 58 -12.30 -8.17 53.47
CA ILE A 58 -13.42 -7.97 52.53
C ILE A 58 -13.15 -6.75 51.64
N ALA A 59 -12.73 -5.64 52.22
CA ALA A 59 -12.43 -4.42 51.48
C ALA A 59 -11.33 -4.64 50.43
N THR A 60 -10.25 -5.33 50.81
CA THR A 60 -9.18 -5.67 49.86
C THR A 60 -9.66 -6.60 48.75
N ASN A 61 -10.48 -7.61 49.07
CA ASN A 61 -11.05 -8.51 48.06
C ASN A 61 -11.98 -7.78 47.09
N GLU A 62 -12.80 -6.84 47.57
CA GLU A 62 -13.63 -6.00 46.72
C GLU A 62 -12.79 -5.16 45.75
N TRP A 63 -11.68 -4.60 46.21
CA TRP A 63 -10.74 -3.90 45.34
C TRP A 63 -10.13 -4.81 44.27
N MET A 64 -9.73 -6.03 44.62
CA MET A 64 -9.23 -7.00 43.64
C MET A 64 -10.30 -7.35 42.60
N ALA A 65 -11.54 -7.56 43.01
CA ALA A 65 -12.65 -7.83 42.08
C ALA A 65 -12.86 -6.67 41.09
N ARG A 66 -12.78 -5.42 41.56
CA ARG A 66 -12.87 -4.23 40.70
C ARG A 66 -11.70 -4.12 39.73
N ILE A 67 -10.48 -4.41 40.18
CA ILE A 67 -9.28 -4.42 39.33
C ILE A 67 -9.43 -5.48 38.24
N ILE A 68 -9.83 -6.70 38.58
CA ILE A 68 -10.06 -7.78 37.60
C ILE A 68 -11.12 -7.38 36.56
N GLN A 69 -12.20 -6.74 37.00
CA GLN A 69 -13.22 -6.25 36.08
C GLN A 69 -12.66 -5.19 35.12
N LYS A 70 -11.79 -4.31 35.61
CA LYS A 70 -11.11 -3.29 34.79
C LYS A 70 -10.09 -3.93 33.83
N ASP A 71 -9.33 -4.92 34.27
CA ASP A 71 -8.40 -5.68 33.45
C ASP A 71 -9.12 -6.39 32.29
N ASN A 72 -10.32 -6.95 32.54
CA ASN A 72 -11.15 -7.51 31.47
C ASN A 72 -11.54 -6.45 30.42
N GLN A 73 -11.93 -5.25 30.86
CA GLN A 73 -12.24 -4.14 29.93
C GLN A 73 -11.02 -3.73 29.11
N ILE A 74 -9.83 -3.68 29.72
CA ILE A 74 -8.57 -3.40 29.03
C ILE A 74 -8.28 -4.50 27.99
N MET A 75 -8.46 -5.76 28.35
CA MET A 75 -8.23 -6.89 27.44
C MET A 75 -9.18 -6.89 26.25
N ASP A 76 -10.44 -6.54 26.44
CA ASP A 76 -11.41 -6.42 25.35
C ASP A 76 -11.03 -5.29 24.38
N GLU A 77 -10.57 -4.14 24.90
CA GLU A 77 -10.10 -3.03 24.06
C GLU A 77 -8.83 -3.41 23.27
N LEU A 78 -7.86 -4.07 23.92
CA LEU A 78 -6.64 -4.54 23.25
C LEU A 78 -6.95 -5.55 22.13
N LYS A 79 -7.92 -6.45 22.34
CA LYS A 79 -8.39 -7.38 21.30
C LYS A 79 -9.01 -6.63 20.13
N MET A 80 -9.88 -5.65 20.40
CA MET A 80 -10.49 -4.83 19.36
C MET A 80 -9.42 -4.10 18.51
N LEU A 81 -8.43 -3.48 19.16
CA LEU A 81 -7.33 -2.81 18.46
C LEU A 81 -6.52 -3.78 17.60
N SER A 82 -6.23 -4.99 18.11
CA SER A 82 -5.53 -6.03 17.34
C SER A 82 -6.35 -6.55 16.16
N GLU A 83 -7.67 -6.67 16.29
CA GLU A 83 -8.56 -7.06 15.19
C GLU A 83 -8.61 -6.00 14.09
N ILE A 84 -8.64 -4.71 14.47
CA ILE A 84 -8.55 -3.59 13.52
C ILE A 84 -7.23 -3.63 12.75
N GLU A 85 -6.11 -3.77 13.45
CA GLU A 85 -4.77 -3.85 12.83
C GLU A 85 -4.66 -5.04 11.87
N LYS A 86 -5.11 -6.23 12.29
CA LYS A 86 -5.12 -7.42 11.41
C LYS A 86 -5.99 -7.22 10.17
N THR A 87 -7.12 -6.56 10.34
CA THR A 87 -8.06 -6.26 9.25
C THR A 87 -7.41 -5.31 8.24
N GLU A 88 -6.78 -4.23 8.72
CA GLU A 88 -6.03 -3.27 7.89
C GLU A 88 -4.90 -3.95 7.12
N ILE A 89 -4.04 -4.72 7.80
CA ILE A 89 -2.95 -5.49 7.15
C ILE A 89 -3.50 -6.45 6.09
N THR A 90 -4.64 -7.09 6.36
CA THR A 90 -5.27 -8.02 5.42
C THR A 90 -5.80 -7.31 4.18
N TYR A 91 -6.43 -6.14 4.35
CA TYR A 91 -6.88 -5.32 3.23
C TYR A 91 -5.71 -4.83 2.39
N GLU A 92 -4.68 -4.25 3.01
CA GLU A 92 -3.47 -3.80 2.31
C GLU A 92 -2.83 -4.93 1.51
N LYS A 93 -2.63 -6.10 2.14
CA LYS A 93 -2.03 -7.27 1.47
C LYS A 93 -2.86 -7.74 0.28
N ASN A 94 -4.18 -7.76 0.40
CA ASN A 94 -5.07 -8.14 -0.71
C ASN A 94 -5.03 -7.13 -1.84
N ASP A 95 -4.97 -5.84 -1.53
CA ASP A 95 -4.84 -4.76 -2.51
C ASP A 95 -3.49 -4.83 -3.24
N TYR A 96 -2.39 -5.04 -2.52
CA TYR A 96 -1.08 -5.27 -3.13
C TYR A 96 -1.08 -6.47 -4.08
N LYS A 97 -1.70 -7.59 -3.68
CA LYS A 97 -1.82 -8.76 -4.54
C LYS A 97 -2.63 -8.45 -5.80
N PHE A 98 -3.73 -7.73 -5.67
CA PHE A 98 -4.58 -7.35 -6.80
C PHE A 98 -3.85 -6.39 -7.76
N ILE A 99 -3.19 -5.37 -7.23
CA ILE A 99 -2.41 -4.40 -8.00
C ILE A 99 -1.28 -5.11 -8.74
N SER A 100 -0.52 -5.98 -8.06
CA SER A 100 0.57 -6.74 -8.67
C SER A 100 0.07 -7.64 -9.80
N GLN A 101 -1.04 -8.36 -9.61
CA GLN A 101 -1.64 -9.18 -10.67
C GLN A 101 -2.14 -8.34 -11.86
N LYS A 102 -2.66 -7.14 -11.60
CA LYS A 102 -3.07 -6.20 -12.65
C LYS A 102 -1.85 -5.71 -13.44
N GLN A 103 -0.79 -5.28 -12.75
CA GLN A 103 0.46 -4.82 -13.35
C GLN A 103 1.12 -5.91 -14.21
N GLU A 104 1.15 -7.16 -13.73
CA GLU A 104 1.73 -8.28 -14.50
C GLU A 104 0.98 -8.50 -15.82
N ARG A 105 -0.36 -8.43 -15.80
CA ARG A 105 -1.18 -8.50 -17.01
C ARG A 105 -0.91 -7.33 -17.95
N GLU A 106 -0.85 -6.11 -17.43
CA GLU A 106 -0.56 -4.91 -18.21
C GLU A 106 0.82 -4.97 -18.86
N ILE A 107 1.84 -5.43 -18.14
CA ILE A 107 3.19 -5.65 -18.67
C ILE A 107 3.15 -6.68 -19.81
N GLY A 108 2.41 -7.78 -19.65
CA GLY A 108 2.25 -8.78 -20.70
C GLY A 108 1.61 -8.20 -21.98
N VAL A 109 0.56 -7.38 -21.82
CA VAL A 109 -0.10 -6.69 -22.95
C VAL A 109 0.85 -5.70 -23.61
N LEU A 110 1.56 -4.88 -22.84
CA LEU A 110 2.51 -3.89 -23.34
C LEU A 110 3.66 -4.56 -24.10
N LYS A 111 4.20 -5.67 -23.59
CA LYS A 111 5.24 -6.44 -24.29
C LYS A 111 4.77 -6.96 -25.64
N ARG A 112 3.54 -7.49 -25.72
CA ARG A 112 2.96 -7.96 -26.98
C ARG A 112 2.76 -6.80 -27.97
N ALA A 113 2.21 -5.68 -27.49
CA ALA A 113 2.03 -4.50 -28.33
C ALA A 113 3.37 -3.94 -28.82
N LEU A 114 4.42 -3.96 -27.99
CA LEU A 114 5.77 -3.55 -28.38
C LEU A 114 6.34 -4.47 -29.46
N GLN A 115 6.21 -5.78 -29.28
CA GLN A 115 6.67 -6.77 -30.26
C GLN A 115 5.96 -6.60 -31.61
N GLU A 116 4.64 -6.41 -31.61
CA GLU A 116 3.85 -6.16 -32.83
C GLU A 116 4.31 -4.89 -33.55
N ARG A 117 4.65 -3.82 -32.80
CA ARG A 117 5.20 -2.59 -33.37
C ARG A 117 6.59 -2.80 -33.97
N ASP A 118 7.46 -3.53 -33.28
CA ASP A 118 8.79 -3.85 -33.79
C ASP A 118 8.73 -4.67 -35.07
N ASP A 119 7.83 -5.66 -35.14
CA ASP A 119 7.61 -6.47 -36.33
C ASP A 119 7.08 -5.62 -37.49
N ALA A 120 6.11 -4.73 -37.24
CA ALA A 120 5.61 -3.80 -38.25
C ALA A 120 6.68 -2.81 -38.75
N VAL A 121 7.60 -2.37 -37.88
CA VAL A 121 8.73 -1.51 -38.26
C VAL A 121 9.71 -2.29 -39.13
N ARG A 122 10.03 -3.55 -38.78
CA ARG A 122 10.89 -4.42 -39.57
C ARG A 122 10.32 -4.68 -40.96
N GLU A 123 9.02 -4.94 -41.06
CA GLU A 123 8.34 -5.14 -42.34
C GLU A 123 8.40 -3.88 -43.22
N LYS A 124 8.17 -2.70 -42.64
CA LYS A 124 8.32 -1.43 -43.39
C LYS A 124 9.77 -1.22 -43.86
N ALA A 125 10.75 -1.55 -43.03
CA ALA A 125 12.15 -1.42 -43.37
C ALA A 125 12.56 -2.39 -44.50
N SER A 126 12.08 -3.64 -44.47
CA SER A 126 12.34 -4.61 -45.53
C SER A 126 11.66 -4.22 -46.84
N ASN A 127 10.40 -3.77 -46.80
CA ASN A 127 9.68 -3.30 -47.97
C ASN A 127 10.35 -2.08 -48.61
N LYS A 128 10.81 -1.12 -47.80
CA LYS A 128 11.59 0.03 -48.28
C LYS A 128 12.87 -0.41 -49.00
N ARG A 129 13.63 -1.33 -48.40
CA ARG A 129 14.85 -1.87 -49.01
C ARG A 129 14.55 -2.58 -50.33
N THR A 130 13.51 -3.41 -50.40
CA THR A 130 13.11 -4.08 -51.65
C THR A 130 12.75 -3.07 -52.73
N TYR A 131 12.02 -2.00 -52.39
CA TYR A 131 11.66 -0.94 -53.33
C TYR A 131 12.89 -0.17 -53.85
N GLU A 132 13.84 0.15 -52.97
CA GLU A 132 15.11 0.79 -53.35
C GLU A 132 15.91 -0.09 -54.33
N TRP A 133 16.05 -1.38 -54.04
CA TRP A 133 16.79 -2.31 -54.90
C TRP A 133 16.12 -2.57 -56.25
N THR A 134 14.79 -2.74 -56.26
CA THR A 134 14.04 -2.94 -57.52
C THR A 134 14.09 -1.71 -58.41
N THR A 135 13.92 -0.51 -57.84
CA THR A 135 14.04 0.75 -58.58
C THR A 135 15.46 0.96 -59.13
N PHE A 136 16.49 0.64 -58.34
CA PHE A 136 17.88 0.74 -58.77
C PHE A 136 18.19 -0.21 -59.94
N ILE A 137 17.77 -1.48 -59.85
CA ILE A 137 17.95 -2.47 -60.93
C ILE A 137 17.21 -2.03 -62.19
N PHE A 138 15.97 -1.54 -62.05
CA PHE A 138 15.18 -1.04 -63.17
C PHE A 138 15.86 0.15 -63.87
N PHE A 139 16.37 1.11 -63.10
CA PHE A 139 17.11 2.26 -63.63
C PHE A 139 18.39 1.84 -64.36
N LEU A 140 19.16 0.90 -63.79
CA LEU A 140 20.38 0.39 -64.41
C LEU A 140 20.08 -0.33 -65.74
N SER A 141 19.06 -1.19 -65.75
CA SER A 141 18.64 -1.93 -66.95
C SER A 141 18.20 -1.00 -68.07
N THR A 142 17.42 0.04 -67.76
CA THR A 142 16.95 1.05 -68.73
C THR A 142 18.13 1.84 -69.29
N SER A 143 19.10 2.22 -68.44
CA SER A 143 20.29 2.96 -68.86
C SER A 143 21.19 2.14 -69.79
N VAL A 144 21.39 0.85 -69.49
CA VAL A 144 22.17 -0.07 -70.34
C VAL A 144 21.49 -0.29 -71.69
N LEU A 145 20.18 -0.56 -71.71
CA LEU A 145 19.43 -0.73 -72.96
C LEU A 145 19.43 0.54 -73.80
N GLY A 146 19.27 1.71 -73.17
CA GLY A 146 19.39 3.00 -73.82
C GLY A 146 20.76 3.20 -74.47
N PHE A 147 21.84 2.92 -73.73
CA PHE A 147 23.21 3.02 -74.26
C PHE A 147 23.47 2.08 -75.45
N LEU A 148 23.01 0.83 -75.37
CA LEU A 148 23.13 -0.14 -76.46
C LEU A 148 22.34 0.30 -77.71
N TYR A 149 21.14 0.86 -77.52
CA TYR A 149 20.33 1.40 -78.60
C TYR A 149 21.01 2.59 -79.29
N PHE A 150 21.55 3.55 -78.52
CA PHE A 150 22.32 4.68 -79.08
C PHE A 150 23.57 4.22 -79.83
N LYS A 151 24.29 3.22 -79.30
CA LYS A 151 25.46 2.65 -79.97
C LYS A 151 25.07 1.97 -81.28
N LYS A 152 23.95 1.24 -81.31
CA LYS A 152 23.44 0.59 -82.53
C LYS A 152 23.09 1.62 -83.61
N ILE A 153 22.33 2.67 -83.26
CA ILE A 153 21.97 3.74 -84.20
C ILE A 153 23.20 4.45 -84.77
N LYS A 154 24.22 4.71 -83.95
CA LYS A 154 25.46 5.36 -84.40
C LYS A 154 26.32 4.45 -85.29
N ALA A 155 26.17 3.13 -85.19
CA ALA A 155 26.89 2.17 -86.03
C ALA A 155 26.20 1.91 -87.38
N GLU A 156 24.87 2.11 -87.46
CA GLU A 156 24.08 1.99 -88.69
C GLU A 156 24.00 3.29 -89.52
N ARG A 157 24.59 4.39 -89.03
CA ARG A 157 24.65 5.70 -89.70
C ARG A 157 26.09 6.02 -90.11
#